data_AF-A0A1Y3MKZ0-F1
#
_entry.id   AF-A0A1Y3MKZ0-F1
#
_cell.length_a   1.000
_cell.length_b   1.000
_cell.length_c   1.000
_cell.angle_alpha   90.00
_cell.angle_beta   90.00
_cell.angle_gamma   90.00
#
_symmetry.space_group_name_H-M   'P 1'
#
loop_
_entity.id
_entity.type
_entity.pdbx_description
1 polymer ?
#
loop_
_entity_poly.entity_id
_entity_poly.type
_entity_poly.pdbx_seq_one_letter_code
_entity_poly.pdbx_strand_id
1 'polypeptide(L)'
;MIISYVVFIILNSKNGIIKDTGLFKNLLFSLGIILFFISIIFSTYTSYLECSMYFSFKHIGITLALVIFYIYISLGHELGIFGYLTNNDKKLYIVNSLSIDSLESIDSSISDIYDIYLSLNNSTSSSIASLHSKENSEVNISKMKTESELHSIKNVVLKNNTVNENVLNKRSKSSDILNNIEERNGTSNTNVYDSFRNKNKEFIEKQRMLLNEVVNKTFNKSDKGKTNKNKNNIHKNIEKAHSLFLETLIIYPLFILLTIILAVIYFHVDNSEEKNIIQSKNGQWFYKCSLENLDIAYNALEIMILVMILIKGKYVIMIAIALGPLINIISFIILSNQKYNKYIFDTTLNSIGYLILFILFSWDKVYYIFKKQGNDPRKYFIIKKYKKCVIHNSFTCGCQLEESDENLEPIIKKYILFYKFCSTFLIINHGKLKYVNMKSKLSITKIDP
;
A
#
# COMPACT_ATOMS: atom_id res chain seq x y z
N MET A 1 23.84 -12.93 -9.81
CA MET A 1 22.39 -13.01 -9.51
C MET A 1 21.71 -11.63 -9.52
N ILE A 2 22.14 -10.66 -8.71
CA ILE A 2 21.44 -9.36 -8.56
C ILE A 2 21.37 -8.58 -9.88
N ILE A 3 22.45 -8.52 -10.66
CA ILE A 3 22.46 -7.85 -11.97
C ILE A 3 21.42 -8.48 -12.91
N SER A 4 21.33 -9.82 -12.94
CA SER A 4 20.31 -10.53 -13.73
C SER A 4 18.89 -10.18 -13.28
N TYR A 5 18.66 -10.03 -11.97
CA TYR A 5 17.38 -9.55 -11.45
C TYR A 5 17.09 -8.10 -11.85
N VAL A 6 18.07 -7.20 -11.82
CA VAL A 6 17.89 -5.81 -12.27
C VAL A 6 17.48 -5.79 -13.75
N VAL A 7 18.18 -6.52 -14.60
CA VAL A 7 17.83 -6.66 -16.02
C VAL A 7 16.42 -7.26 -16.17
N PHE A 8 16.10 -8.32 -15.41
CA PHE A 8 14.79 -8.95 -15.42
C PHE A 8 13.66 -7.97 -15.05
N ILE A 9 13.84 -7.15 -14.02
CA ILE A 9 12.86 -6.15 -13.58
C ILE A 9 12.70 -5.03 -14.62
N ILE A 10 13.78 -4.60 -15.27
CA ILE A 10 13.72 -3.59 -16.34
C ILE A 10 12.95 -4.12 -17.54
N LEU A 11 13.26 -5.34 -18.00
CA LEU A 11 12.58 -5.99 -19.12
C LEU A 11 11.08 -6.21 -18.84
N ASN A 12 10.74 -6.53 -17.59
CA ASN A 12 9.36 -6.77 -17.16
C ASN A 12 8.67 -5.53 -16.56
N SER A 13 9.24 -4.34 -16.73
CA SER A 13 8.74 -3.09 -16.12
C SER A 13 7.29 -2.75 -16.46
N LYS A 14 6.76 -3.29 -17.57
CA LYS A 14 5.36 -3.15 -18.00
C LYS A 14 4.37 -4.02 -17.21
N ASN A 15 4.83 -5.04 -16.49
CA ASN A 15 3.95 -5.91 -15.70
C ASN A 15 3.35 -5.16 -14.51
N GLY A 16 2.07 -5.42 -14.24
CA GLY A 16 1.27 -4.77 -13.19
C GLY A 16 1.95 -4.75 -11.83
N ILE A 17 2.43 -5.90 -11.35
CA ILE A 17 3.09 -6.04 -10.06
C ILE A 17 4.33 -5.13 -9.90
N ILE A 18 5.12 -4.94 -10.95
CA ILE A 18 6.30 -4.03 -10.91
C ILE A 18 5.84 -2.57 -10.95
N LYS A 19 4.85 -2.27 -11.81
CA LYS A 19 4.26 -0.92 -11.90
C LYS A 19 3.58 -0.50 -10.59
N ASP A 20 2.98 -1.45 -9.89
CA ASP A 20 2.19 -1.22 -8.68
C ASP A 20 3.06 -1.12 -7.43
N THR A 21 4.11 -1.94 -7.33
CA THR A 21 5.10 -1.83 -6.25
C THR A 21 6.03 -0.62 -6.42
N GLY A 22 6.33 -0.26 -7.67
CA GLY A 22 7.16 0.88 -8.05
C GLY A 22 8.56 0.45 -8.51
N LEU A 23 8.83 0.63 -9.81
CA LEU A 23 10.10 0.26 -10.45
C LEU A 23 11.31 0.89 -9.75
N PHE A 24 11.29 2.20 -9.53
CA PHE A 24 12.42 2.92 -8.92
C PHE A 24 12.78 2.41 -7.52
N LYS A 25 11.77 2.02 -6.72
CA LYS A 25 12.01 1.45 -5.38
C LYS A 25 12.74 0.11 -5.47
N ASN A 26 12.32 -0.75 -6.39
CA ASN A 26 12.97 -2.04 -6.63
C ASN A 26 14.42 -1.87 -7.14
N LEU A 27 14.66 -0.87 -8.00
CA LEU A 27 16.00 -0.54 -8.51
C LEU A 27 16.90 0.04 -7.41
N LEU A 28 16.42 0.98 -6.60
CA LEU A 28 17.19 1.57 -5.49
C LEU A 28 17.56 0.52 -4.43
N PHE A 29 16.63 -0.37 -4.10
CA PHE A 29 16.92 -1.49 -3.21
C PHE A 29 18.03 -2.38 -3.79
N SER A 30 17.92 -2.75 -5.07
CA SER A 30 18.95 -3.55 -5.76
C SER A 30 20.29 -2.83 -5.83
N LEU A 31 20.30 -1.50 -6.02
CA LEU A 31 21.50 -0.68 -6.01
C LEU A 31 22.21 -0.73 -4.64
N GLY A 32 21.46 -0.62 -3.53
CA GLY A 32 22.04 -0.75 -2.18
C GLY A 32 22.75 -2.09 -1.99
N ILE A 33 22.11 -3.19 -2.41
CA ILE A 33 22.72 -4.53 -2.35
C ILE A 33 23.95 -4.63 -3.27
N ILE A 34 23.91 -4.06 -4.49
CA ILE A 34 25.07 -4.02 -5.40
C ILE A 34 26.24 -3.27 -4.76
N LEU A 35 26.00 -2.10 -4.15
CA LEU A 35 27.04 -1.32 -3.47
C LEU A 35 27.68 -2.11 -2.32
N PHE A 36 26.87 -2.84 -1.54
CA PHE A 36 27.39 -3.76 -0.53
C PHE A 36 28.31 -4.83 -1.14
N PHE A 37 27.91 -5.49 -2.24
CA PHE A 37 28.79 -6.49 -2.87
C PHE A 37 30.04 -5.89 -3.53
N ILE A 38 29.97 -4.66 -4.04
CA ILE A 38 31.15 -3.91 -4.51
C ILE A 38 32.11 -3.66 -3.35
N SER A 39 31.60 -3.35 -2.15
CA SER A 39 32.46 -3.15 -0.97
C SER A 39 33.32 -4.37 -0.68
N ILE A 40 32.82 -5.60 -0.89
CA ILE A 40 33.55 -6.85 -0.64
C ILE A 40 34.85 -6.92 -1.47
N ILE A 41 34.90 -6.31 -2.66
CA ILE A 41 36.11 -6.27 -3.50
C ILE A 41 37.25 -5.53 -2.78
N PHE A 42 36.93 -4.51 -1.98
CA PHE A 42 37.88 -3.67 -1.25
C PHE A 42 38.21 -4.17 0.16
N SER A 43 37.66 -5.32 0.55
CA SER A 43 37.76 -5.79 1.93
C SER A 43 39.14 -6.33 2.32
N THR A 44 39.94 -6.78 1.35
CA THR A 44 41.35 -7.14 1.53
C THR A 44 42.26 -5.94 1.32
N TYR A 45 41.88 -4.79 1.89
CA TYR A 45 42.58 -3.54 1.70
C TYR A 45 44.03 -3.61 2.22
N THR A 46 44.92 -2.97 1.47
CA THR A 46 46.34 -2.79 1.79
C THR A 46 46.70 -1.32 2.00
N SER A 47 45.82 -0.42 1.57
CA SER A 47 45.96 1.03 1.69
C SER A 47 44.77 1.66 2.40
N TYR A 48 44.95 2.88 2.90
CA TYR A 48 43.84 3.66 3.48
C TYR A 48 42.70 3.86 2.47
N LEU A 49 43.03 4.19 1.21
CA LEU A 49 42.02 4.48 0.19
C LEU A 49 41.09 3.27 -0.02
N GLU A 50 41.65 2.07 -0.11
CA GLU A 50 40.87 0.83 -0.20
C GLU A 50 40.02 0.61 1.05
N CYS A 51 40.55 0.84 2.25
CA CYS A 51 39.76 0.76 3.48
C CYS A 51 38.60 1.77 3.49
N SER A 52 38.85 3.01 3.07
CA SER A 52 37.85 4.07 2.97
C SER A 52 36.75 3.73 1.97
N MET A 53 37.11 3.14 0.82
CA MET A 53 36.16 2.65 -0.17
C MET A 53 35.34 1.47 0.37
N TYR A 54 35.98 0.52 1.04
CA TYR A 54 35.31 -0.59 1.73
C TYR A 54 34.27 -0.05 2.72
N PHE A 55 34.69 0.80 3.65
CA PHE A 55 33.84 1.42 4.67
C PHE A 55 32.66 2.17 4.06
N SER A 56 32.93 3.05 3.10
CA SER A 56 31.91 3.90 2.47
C SER A 56 30.89 3.07 1.69
N PHE A 57 31.33 2.17 0.80
CA PHE A 57 30.41 1.37 -0.01
C PHE A 57 29.61 0.38 0.84
N LYS A 58 30.22 -0.20 1.88
CA LYS A 58 29.54 -1.12 2.81
C LYS A 58 28.36 -0.41 3.48
N HIS A 59 28.63 0.69 4.19
CA HIS A 59 27.60 1.36 4.98
C HIS A 59 26.58 2.13 4.14
N ILE A 60 26.99 2.76 3.03
CA ILE A 60 26.06 3.40 2.10
C ILE A 60 25.14 2.33 1.48
N GLY A 61 25.70 1.19 1.06
CA GLY A 61 24.92 0.11 0.46
C GLY A 61 23.90 -0.51 1.41
N ILE A 62 24.35 -0.91 2.62
CA ILE A 62 23.50 -1.51 3.64
C ILE A 62 22.42 -0.53 4.08
N THR A 63 22.81 0.71 4.42
CA THR A 63 21.86 1.73 4.88
C THR A 63 20.84 2.06 3.79
N LEU A 64 21.23 2.16 2.51
CA LEU A 64 20.29 2.34 1.40
C LEU A 64 19.24 1.23 1.36
N ALA A 65 19.68 -0.02 1.41
CA ALA A 65 18.78 -1.17 1.36
C ALA A 65 17.81 -1.17 2.55
N LEU A 66 18.30 -0.93 3.76
CA LEU A 66 17.50 -0.85 4.98
C LEU A 66 16.52 0.33 4.95
N VAL A 67 16.93 1.50 4.48
CA VAL A 67 16.08 2.69 4.39
C VAL A 67 14.94 2.48 3.38
N ILE A 68 15.22 1.92 2.20
CA ILE A 68 14.16 1.60 1.22
C ILE A 68 13.19 0.56 1.80
N PHE A 69 13.71 -0.44 2.52
CA PHE A 69 12.89 -1.43 3.18
C PHE A 69 12.03 -0.84 4.30
N TYR A 70 12.59 0.08 5.09
CA TYR A 70 11.88 0.85 6.12
C TYR A 70 10.77 1.72 5.53
N ILE A 71 11.01 2.41 4.40
CA ILE A 71 9.97 3.16 3.68
C ILE A 71 8.84 2.20 3.26
N TYR A 72 9.16 1.04 2.71
CA TYR A 72 8.17 0.08 2.23
C TYR A 72 7.26 -0.41 3.37
N ILE A 73 7.86 -0.83 4.49
CA ILE A 73 7.12 -1.29 5.67
C ILE A 73 6.34 -0.15 6.31
N SER A 74 6.94 1.02 6.49
CA SER A 74 6.28 2.16 7.12
C SER A 74 5.09 2.67 6.29
N LEU A 75 5.23 2.73 4.95
CA LEU A 75 4.11 3.09 4.08
C LEU A 75 2.98 2.07 4.16
N GLY A 76 3.31 0.77 4.14
CA GLY A 76 2.30 -0.27 4.34
C GLY A 76 1.61 -0.16 5.69
N HIS A 77 2.36 0.17 6.75
CA HIS A 77 1.83 0.34 8.10
C HIS A 77 0.87 1.52 8.21
N GLU A 78 1.29 2.71 7.78
CA GLU A 78 0.45 3.91 7.85
C GLU A 78 -0.77 3.84 6.92
N LEU A 79 -0.66 3.17 5.77
CA LEU A 79 -1.77 3.01 4.82
C LEU A 79 -2.68 1.81 5.14
N GLY A 80 -2.46 1.12 6.26
CA GLY A 80 -3.33 0.03 6.72
C GLY A 80 -3.23 -1.28 5.93
N ILE A 81 -2.12 -1.49 5.19
CA ILE A 81 -1.84 -2.76 4.49
C ILE A 81 -1.54 -3.88 5.50
N PHE A 82 -1.07 -3.52 6.71
CA PHE A 82 -0.74 -4.52 7.70
C PHE A 82 -2.00 -5.07 8.36
N GLY A 83 -2.21 -6.36 8.08
CA GLY A 83 -3.21 -7.11 8.77
C GLY A 83 -2.95 -7.33 10.25
N TYR A 84 -3.93 -7.81 11.02
CA TYR A 84 -3.65 -8.43 12.31
C TYR A 84 -3.42 -9.94 12.09
N LEU A 85 -2.45 -10.53 12.80
CA LEU A 85 -2.44 -12.00 12.95
C LEU A 85 -3.42 -12.27 14.08
N THR A 86 -4.55 -12.89 13.79
CA THR A 86 -5.41 -13.43 14.84
C THR A 86 -4.81 -14.78 15.26
N ASN A 87 -4.73 -15.03 16.57
CA ASN A 87 -4.05 -16.21 17.14
C ASN A 87 -4.57 -17.57 16.65
N ASN A 88 -5.73 -17.60 15.98
CA ASN A 88 -6.38 -18.84 15.57
C ASN A 88 -6.17 -19.21 14.10
N ASP A 89 -5.62 -18.33 13.26
CA ASP A 89 -5.41 -18.63 11.84
C ASP A 89 -4.04 -18.18 11.34
N LYS A 90 -3.31 -19.11 10.71
CA LYS A 90 -2.03 -18.87 10.02
C LYS A 90 -2.15 -17.97 8.77
N LYS A 91 -3.19 -17.14 8.66
CA LYS A 91 -3.47 -16.28 7.50
C LYS A 91 -3.38 -14.81 7.92
N LEU A 92 -2.66 -14.02 7.11
CA LEU A 92 -2.55 -12.57 7.29
C LEU A 92 -3.87 -11.90 6.89
N TYR A 93 -4.53 -11.20 7.82
CA TYR A 93 -5.81 -10.53 7.59
C TYR A 93 -5.62 -9.03 7.40
N ILE A 94 -5.67 -8.46 6.19
CA ILE A 94 -5.72 -7.00 6.03
C ILE A 94 -6.99 -6.49 6.75
N VAL A 95 -6.81 -5.99 7.97
CA VAL A 95 -7.87 -5.28 8.70
C VAL A 95 -7.78 -3.87 8.17
N ASN A 96 -8.61 -3.62 7.17
CA ASN A 96 -8.70 -2.34 6.50
C ASN A 96 -9.15 -1.31 7.55
N SER A 97 -8.20 -0.64 8.23
CA SER A 97 -8.50 0.55 9.03
C SER A 97 -9.10 1.64 8.14
N LEU A 98 -8.81 1.56 6.85
CA LEU A 98 -9.58 2.17 5.77
C LEU A 98 -10.83 1.30 5.54
N SER A 99 -11.96 1.55 6.20
CA SER A 99 -13.16 0.76 5.92
C SER A 99 -13.45 0.79 4.41
N ILE A 100 -13.75 -0.34 3.77
CA ILE A 100 -14.08 -0.37 2.33
C ILE A 100 -15.20 0.64 2.04
N ASP A 101 -16.15 0.76 2.96
CA ASP A 101 -17.24 1.74 2.96
C ASP A 101 -16.73 3.20 2.88
N SER A 102 -15.57 3.50 3.47
CA SER A 102 -14.93 4.82 3.32
C SER A 102 -14.40 5.02 1.91
N LEU A 103 -13.86 3.98 1.27
CA LEU A 103 -13.40 4.05 -0.11
C LEU A 103 -14.56 4.18 -1.10
N GLU A 104 -15.68 3.48 -0.85
CA GLU A 104 -16.90 3.59 -1.66
C GLU A 104 -17.52 5.00 -1.56
N SER A 105 -17.45 5.66 -0.39
CA SER A 105 -17.90 7.06 -0.25
C SER A 105 -17.02 8.07 -0.98
N ILE A 106 -15.79 7.68 -1.37
CA ILE A 106 -14.83 8.51 -2.09
C ILE A 106 -15.04 8.39 -3.62
N ASP A 107 -15.98 7.55 -4.10
CA ASP A 107 -16.16 7.23 -5.52
C ASP A 107 -16.30 8.43 -6.45
N SER A 108 -16.95 9.52 -6.04
CA SER A 108 -16.97 10.75 -6.84
C SER A 108 -15.58 11.38 -6.98
N SER A 109 -14.84 11.53 -5.88
CA SER A 109 -13.47 12.07 -5.92
C SER A 109 -12.43 11.14 -6.52
N ILE A 110 -12.64 9.82 -6.53
CA ILE A 110 -11.71 8.90 -7.19
C ILE A 110 -11.76 9.08 -8.71
N SER A 111 -12.92 9.40 -9.29
CA SER A 111 -12.98 9.81 -10.70
C SER A 111 -12.05 10.99 -10.95
N ASP A 112 -12.10 12.01 -10.10
CA ASP A 112 -11.23 13.18 -10.20
C ASP A 112 -9.75 12.82 -10.00
N ILE A 113 -9.40 11.94 -9.04
CA ILE A 113 -8.03 11.41 -8.87
C ILE A 113 -7.58 10.71 -10.14
N TYR A 114 -8.45 9.87 -10.71
CA TYR A 114 -8.15 9.09 -11.90
C TYR A 114 -7.94 9.99 -13.11
N ASP A 115 -8.79 11.00 -13.30
CA ASP A 115 -8.68 11.98 -14.37
C ASP A 115 -7.44 12.86 -14.20
N ILE A 116 -7.10 13.26 -12.98
CA ILE A 116 -5.85 13.96 -12.67
C ILE A 116 -4.65 13.06 -12.99
N TYR A 117 -4.66 11.81 -12.53
CA TYR A 117 -3.57 10.87 -12.78
C TYR A 117 -3.42 10.54 -14.27
N LEU A 118 -4.53 10.40 -15.01
CA LEU A 118 -4.55 10.24 -16.46
C LEU A 118 -4.05 11.50 -17.16
N SER A 119 -4.48 12.69 -16.74
CA SER A 119 -4.01 13.95 -17.31
C SER A 119 -2.50 14.13 -17.12
N LEU A 120 -1.96 13.73 -15.95
CA LEU A 120 -0.54 13.78 -15.63
C LEU A 120 0.29 12.81 -16.49
N ASN A 121 -0.27 11.65 -16.83
CA ASN A 121 0.40 10.70 -17.71
C ASN A 121 0.24 11.08 -19.19
N ASN A 122 -0.94 11.50 -19.62
CA ASN A 122 -1.21 11.83 -21.02
C ASN A 122 -0.51 13.12 -21.47
N SER A 123 -0.27 14.08 -20.55
CA SER A 123 0.53 15.28 -20.85
C SER A 123 1.99 14.96 -21.17
N THR A 124 2.50 13.79 -20.77
CA THR A 124 3.87 13.35 -21.12
C THR A 124 3.98 12.67 -22.48
N SER A 125 2.88 12.18 -23.06
CA SER A 125 2.90 11.49 -24.36
C SER A 125 2.48 12.37 -25.55
N SER A 126 1.68 13.42 -25.33
CA SER A 126 1.14 14.22 -26.43
C SER A 126 2.09 15.28 -26.99
N SER A 127 3.15 15.66 -26.26
CA SER A 127 4.07 16.73 -26.71
C SER A 127 5.19 16.26 -27.66
N ILE A 128 5.27 14.97 -27.99
CA ILE A 128 6.27 14.43 -28.95
C ILE A 128 5.62 14.12 -30.31
N ALA A 129 4.31 13.89 -30.37
CA ALA A 129 3.62 13.53 -31.61
C ALA A 129 3.14 14.74 -32.45
N SER A 130 3.11 15.97 -31.89
CA SER A 130 2.55 17.13 -32.60
C SER A 130 3.55 17.91 -33.48
N LEU A 131 4.72 17.34 -33.79
CA LEU A 131 5.72 17.96 -34.68
C LEU A 131 5.79 17.31 -36.08
N HIS A 132 5.00 16.26 -36.35
CA HIS A 132 4.91 15.63 -37.66
C HIS A 132 3.51 15.08 -37.93
N SER A 133 2.59 15.95 -38.36
CA SER A 133 1.51 15.62 -39.33
C SER A 133 0.54 16.79 -39.40
N LYS A 134 0.89 17.78 -40.23
CA LYS A 134 -0.08 18.73 -40.75
C LYS A 134 -0.46 18.23 -42.14
N GLU A 135 -1.31 17.21 -42.20
CA GLU A 135 -1.96 16.81 -43.45
C GLU A 135 -3.33 16.18 -43.17
N ASN A 136 -4.34 17.01 -43.47
CA ASN A 136 -5.70 16.72 -43.92
C ASN A 136 -6.30 15.33 -43.60
N SER A 137 -7.31 15.31 -42.72
CA SER A 137 -8.56 14.61 -43.01
C SER A 137 -9.65 15.04 -42.03
N GLU A 138 -10.59 15.84 -42.54
CA GLU A 138 -11.94 15.95 -41.98
C GLU A 138 -12.66 14.62 -42.19
N VAL A 139 -12.97 13.89 -41.12
CA VAL A 139 -13.94 12.81 -41.16
C VAL A 139 -14.95 13.04 -40.04
N ASN A 140 -16.15 13.45 -40.47
CA ASN A 140 -17.37 13.49 -39.68
C ASN A 140 -17.70 12.08 -39.14
N ILE A 141 -17.68 11.91 -37.82
CA ILE A 141 -18.34 10.77 -37.16
C ILE A 141 -19.44 11.31 -36.26
N SER A 142 -20.66 11.18 -36.77
CA SER A 142 -21.88 11.38 -36.00
C SER A 142 -22.41 10.04 -35.50
N LYS A 143 -22.95 10.08 -34.28
CA LYS A 143 -24.01 9.20 -33.74
C LYS A 143 -23.76 7.68 -33.72
N MET A 144 -23.44 7.17 -32.53
CA MET A 144 -24.02 5.91 -32.06
C MET A 144 -24.00 5.87 -30.52
N LYS A 145 -25.15 6.20 -29.91
CA LYS A 145 -25.47 5.83 -28.52
C LYS A 145 -26.53 4.74 -28.60
N THR A 146 -26.18 3.54 -28.17
CA THR A 146 -27.06 2.36 -28.13
C THR A 146 -27.80 2.30 -26.79
N GLU A 147 -29.12 2.10 -26.86
CA GLU A 147 -30.10 2.09 -25.75
C GLU A 147 -30.08 0.83 -24.86
N SER A 148 -29.00 0.05 -24.80
CA SER A 148 -29.02 -1.28 -24.18
C SER A 148 -28.76 -1.31 -22.66
N GLU A 149 -28.57 -0.19 -21.97
CA GLU A 149 -28.25 -0.17 -20.53
C GLU A 149 -29.42 0.23 -19.60
N LEU A 150 -30.59 0.60 -20.14
CA LEU A 150 -31.71 1.06 -19.30
C LEU A 150 -32.57 -0.07 -18.71
N HIS A 151 -32.37 -1.32 -19.13
CA HIS A 151 -33.26 -2.44 -18.75
C HIS A 151 -32.78 -3.31 -17.57
N SER A 152 -31.53 -3.17 -17.11
CA SER A 152 -31.00 -4.00 -15.99
C SER A 152 -31.29 -3.43 -14.60
N ILE A 153 -31.65 -2.15 -14.48
CA ILE A 153 -31.89 -1.48 -13.18
C ILE A 153 -33.29 -1.77 -12.63
N LYS A 154 -34.25 -2.18 -13.47
CA LYS A 154 -35.65 -2.36 -13.05
C LYS A 154 -35.94 -3.65 -12.28
N ASN A 155 -35.04 -4.65 -12.33
CA ASN A 155 -35.30 -5.98 -11.75
C ASN A 155 -34.68 -6.20 -10.35
N VAL A 156 -33.92 -5.25 -9.81
CA VAL A 156 -33.31 -5.36 -8.47
C VAL A 156 -34.24 -4.82 -7.35
N VAL A 157 -35.26 -4.03 -7.70
CA VAL A 157 -36.13 -3.38 -6.71
C VAL A 157 -37.27 -4.29 -6.19
N LEU A 158 -37.52 -5.46 -6.81
CA LEU A 158 -38.65 -6.32 -6.44
C LEU A 158 -38.37 -7.40 -5.38
N LYS A 159 -37.14 -7.56 -4.89
CA LYS A 159 -36.75 -8.71 -4.06
C LYS A 159 -36.59 -8.48 -2.55
N ASN A 160 -36.85 -7.26 -2.04
CA ASN A 160 -36.57 -6.91 -0.63
C ASN A 160 -37.80 -6.74 0.28
N ASN A 161 -38.98 -7.24 -0.09
CA ASN A 161 -40.18 -7.14 0.77
C ASN A 161 -40.61 -8.48 1.39
N THR A 162 -39.68 -9.20 2.00
CA THR A 162 -39.96 -10.42 2.80
C THR A 162 -39.40 -10.30 4.22
N VAL A 163 -39.81 -9.28 4.97
CA VAL A 163 -39.72 -9.28 6.45
C VAL A 163 -40.87 -8.47 7.03
N ASN A 164 -42.03 -9.10 7.29
CA ASN A 164 -42.86 -8.87 8.48
C ASN A 164 -44.05 -9.83 8.53
N GLU A 165 -43.82 -11.09 8.93
CA GLU A 165 -44.89 -12.08 9.15
C GLU A 165 -45.74 -11.78 10.40
N ASN A 166 -45.32 -10.87 11.26
CA ASN A 166 -46.04 -10.58 12.52
C ASN A 166 -47.22 -9.60 12.39
N VAL A 167 -47.49 -9.07 11.18
CA VAL A 167 -48.67 -8.22 10.92
C VAL A 167 -49.81 -9.00 10.23
N LEU A 168 -49.52 -10.20 9.70
CA LEU A 168 -50.52 -11.03 9.00
C LEU A 168 -51.47 -11.80 9.92
N ASN A 169 -51.10 -12.01 11.20
CA ASN A 169 -51.93 -12.78 12.14
C ASN A 169 -53.06 -11.97 12.80
N LYS A 170 -53.21 -10.68 12.47
CA LYS A 170 -54.38 -9.86 12.87
C LYS A 170 -55.42 -9.66 11.76
N ARG A 171 -55.16 -10.20 10.55
CA ARG A 171 -56.03 -10.04 9.38
C ARG A 171 -56.97 -11.24 9.14
N SER A 172 -56.70 -12.40 9.75
CA SER A 172 -57.54 -13.60 9.64
C SER A 172 -58.86 -13.50 10.42
N LYS A 173 -59.03 -12.56 11.37
CA LYS A 173 -60.31 -12.34 12.07
C LYS A 173 -61.22 -11.30 11.43
N SER A 174 -60.81 -10.66 10.34
CA SER A 174 -61.61 -9.66 9.61
C SER A 174 -62.18 -10.18 8.29
N SER A 175 -61.75 -11.36 7.84
CA SER A 175 -62.20 -11.94 6.56
C SER A 175 -63.54 -12.69 6.70
N ASP A 176 -63.89 -13.17 7.90
CA ASP A 176 -65.14 -13.93 8.12
C ASP A 176 -66.37 -13.03 8.31
N ILE A 177 -66.19 -11.70 8.39
CA ILE A 177 -67.30 -10.74 8.49
C ILE A 177 -67.71 -10.21 7.10
N LEU A 178 -66.86 -10.34 6.07
CA LEU A 178 -67.17 -9.80 4.74
C LEU A 178 -67.98 -10.74 3.84
N ASN A 179 -67.98 -12.05 4.10
CA ASN A 179 -68.70 -13.02 3.26
C ASN A 179 -70.20 -13.15 3.60
N ASN A 180 -70.69 -12.48 4.65
CA ASN A 180 -72.11 -12.52 5.03
C ASN A 180 -72.94 -11.32 4.54
N ILE A 181 -72.37 -10.44 3.70
CA ILE A 181 -73.06 -9.22 3.22
C ILE A 181 -73.40 -9.27 1.72
N GLU A 182 -72.85 -10.21 0.94
CA GLU A 182 -73.05 -10.23 -0.52
C GLU A 182 -74.36 -10.88 -1.03
N GLU A 183 -75.19 -11.49 -0.17
CA GLU A 183 -76.42 -12.17 -0.64
C GLU A 183 -77.74 -11.41 -0.48
N ARG A 184 -77.76 -10.16 0.03
CA ARG A 184 -79.02 -9.39 0.08
C ARG A 184 -78.88 -7.97 -0.44
N ASN A 185 -79.61 -7.75 -1.53
CA ASN A 185 -80.07 -6.50 -2.13
C ASN A 185 -79.22 -5.98 -3.29
N GLY A 186 -79.62 -6.41 -4.48
CA GLY A 186 -79.37 -5.67 -5.72
C GLY A 186 -80.10 -4.33 -5.67
N THR A 187 -79.36 -3.27 -5.38
CA THR A 187 -79.65 -1.93 -5.87
C THR A 187 -78.34 -1.17 -5.97
N SER A 188 -78.04 -0.73 -7.19
CA SER A 188 -76.82 -0.02 -7.58
C SER A 188 -76.62 1.25 -6.75
N ASN A 189 -75.63 1.25 -5.87
CA ASN A 189 -75.09 2.47 -5.27
C ASN A 189 -73.56 2.45 -5.33
N THR A 190 -73.05 2.56 -6.56
CA THR A 190 -71.62 2.58 -6.91
C THR A 190 -70.85 3.76 -6.29
N ASN A 191 -71.53 4.83 -5.88
CA ASN A 191 -70.88 6.05 -5.39
C ASN A 191 -70.32 5.97 -3.95
N VAL A 192 -70.75 4.99 -3.13
CA VAL A 192 -70.29 4.90 -1.72
C VAL A 192 -68.96 4.13 -1.61
N TYR A 193 -68.72 3.15 -2.48
CA TYR A 193 -67.52 2.32 -2.43
C TYR A 193 -66.26 3.09 -2.88
N ASP A 194 -66.40 3.97 -3.88
CA ASP A 194 -65.31 4.83 -4.35
C ASP A 194 -64.88 5.87 -3.31
N SER A 195 -65.81 6.33 -2.46
CA SER A 195 -65.51 7.24 -1.34
C SER A 195 -64.62 6.58 -0.27
N PHE A 196 -64.90 5.32 0.07
CA PHE A 196 -64.09 4.57 1.04
C PHE A 196 -62.73 4.16 0.48
N ARG A 197 -62.65 3.80 -0.81
CA ARG A 197 -61.39 3.45 -1.48
C ARG A 197 -60.43 4.65 -1.55
N ASN A 198 -60.94 5.85 -1.80
CA ASN A 198 -60.13 7.06 -1.86
C ASN A 198 -59.60 7.49 -0.48
N LYS A 199 -60.41 7.39 0.58
CA LYS A 199 -59.95 7.70 1.95
C LYS A 199 -58.84 6.77 2.44
N ASN A 200 -58.89 5.48 2.09
CA ASN A 200 -57.84 4.53 2.45
C ASN A 200 -56.54 4.76 1.68
N LYS A 201 -56.61 5.20 0.42
CA LYS A 201 -55.41 5.52 -0.37
C LYS A 201 -54.66 6.72 0.22
N GLU A 202 -55.39 7.77 0.61
CA GLU A 202 -54.81 8.97 1.22
C GLU A 202 -54.14 8.65 2.57
N PHE A 203 -54.76 7.81 3.40
CA PHE A 203 -54.17 7.39 4.68
C PHE A 203 -52.87 6.59 4.49
N ILE A 204 -52.82 5.68 3.51
CA ILE A 204 -51.62 4.88 3.20
C ILE A 204 -50.50 5.78 2.65
N GLU A 205 -50.81 6.75 1.79
CA GLU A 205 -49.81 7.71 1.30
C GLU A 205 -49.27 8.59 2.42
N LYS A 206 -50.13 9.06 3.34
CA LYS A 206 -49.72 9.85 4.50
C LYS A 206 -48.80 9.06 5.44
N GLN A 207 -49.09 7.77 5.67
CA GLN A 207 -48.18 6.90 6.42
C GLN A 207 -46.85 6.66 5.71
N ARG A 208 -46.83 6.49 4.38
CA ARG A 208 -45.58 6.36 3.61
C ARG A 208 -44.74 7.63 3.68
N MET A 209 -45.36 8.82 3.61
CA MET A 209 -44.64 10.08 3.76
C MET A 209 -44.02 10.21 5.17
N LEU A 210 -44.79 9.92 6.22
CA LEU A 210 -44.30 9.95 7.60
C LEU A 210 -43.17 8.94 7.83
N LEU A 211 -43.29 7.73 7.28
CA LEU A 211 -42.24 6.71 7.39
C LEU A 211 -40.97 7.14 6.65
N ASN A 212 -41.10 7.69 5.44
CA ASN A 212 -39.96 8.22 4.69
C ASN A 212 -39.30 9.40 5.43
N GLU A 213 -40.08 10.26 6.07
CA GLU A 213 -39.55 11.37 6.86
C GLU A 213 -38.79 10.86 8.10
N VAL A 214 -39.33 9.89 8.82
CA VAL A 214 -38.65 9.28 9.99
C VAL A 214 -37.39 8.53 9.55
N VAL A 215 -37.45 7.72 8.49
CA VAL A 215 -36.29 7.01 7.95
C VAL A 215 -35.22 8.01 7.51
N ASN A 216 -35.57 9.04 6.74
CA ASN A 216 -34.62 10.06 6.32
C ASN A 216 -34.04 10.85 7.51
N LYS A 217 -34.83 11.15 8.54
CA LYS A 217 -34.36 11.88 9.73
C LYS A 217 -33.44 11.04 10.62
N THR A 218 -33.65 9.73 10.66
CA THR A 218 -32.85 8.81 11.50
C THR A 218 -31.54 8.42 10.80
N PHE A 219 -31.58 8.19 9.48
CA PHE A 219 -30.37 7.95 8.68
C PHE A 219 -29.51 9.21 8.56
N ASN A 220 -30.10 10.40 8.38
CA ASN A 220 -29.30 11.63 8.18
C ASN A 220 -28.61 12.15 9.45
N LYS A 221 -29.06 11.79 10.66
CA LYS A 221 -28.46 12.29 11.91
C LYS A 221 -27.36 11.39 12.51
N SER A 222 -27.38 10.09 12.25
CA SER A 222 -26.42 9.16 12.87
C SER A 222 -25.16 8.90 12.04
N ASP A 223 -25.23 9.02 10.71
CA ASP A 223 -24.09 8.68 9.85
C ASP A 223 -23.12 9.83 9.57
N LYS A 224 -23.58 11.09 9.56
CA LYS A 224 -22.72 12.26 9.25
C LYS A 224 -21.55 12.43 10.23
N GLY A 225 -21.70 12.00 11.48
CA GLY A 225 -20.63 12.10 12.49
C GLY A 225 -19.52 11.04 12.32
N LYS A 226 -19.87 9.82 11.87
CA LYS A 226 -18.90 8.72 11.73
C LYS A 226 -18.06 8.84 10.47
N THR A 227 -18.66 9.25 9.36
CA THR A 227 -17.95 9.44 8.08
C THR A 227 -16.84 10.49 8.19
N ASN A 228 -17.10 11.60 8.89
CA ASN A 228 -16.11 12.65 9.15
C ASN A 228 -14.91 12.16 9.98
N LYS A 229 -15.12 11.27 10.96
CA LYS A 229 -14.02 10.72 11.77
C LYS A 229 -13.08 9.84 10.93
N ASN A 230 -13.63 9.01 10.05
CA ASN A 230 -12.83 8.15 9.18
C ASN A 230 -12.01 8.97 8.18
N LYS A 231 -12.61 9.99 7.55
CA LYS A 231 -11.90 10.90 6.63
C LYS A 231 -10.70 11.58 7.29
N ASN A 232 -10.87 12.05 8.53
CA ASN A 232 -9.79 12.68 9.29
C ASN A 232 -8.65 11.71 9.61
N ASN A 233 -8.95 10.44 9.88
CA ASN A 233 -7.91 9.42 10.10
C ASN A 233 -7.11 9.13 8.82
N ILE A 234 -7.78 9.02 7.67
CA ILE A 234 -7.12 8.81 6.37
C ILE A 234 -6.19 9.97 6.07
N HIS A 235 -6.68 11.20 6.23
CA HIS A 235 -5.89 12.42 6.05
C HIS A 235 -4.62 12.40 6.89
N LYS A 236 -4.76 12.11 8.19
CA LYS A 236 -3.65 12.03 9.14
C LYS A 236 -2.64 10.94 8.75
N ASN A 237 -3.09 9.80 8.24
CA ASN A 237 -2.21 8.72 7.81
C ASN A 237 -1.43 9.09 6.54
N ILE A 238 -2.08 9.74 5.56
CA ILE A 238 -1.39 10.25 4.37
C ILE A 238 -0.35 11.30 4.79
N GLU A 239 -0.68 12.18 5.74
CA GLU A 239 0.24 13.23 6.22
C GLU A 239 1.47 12.62 6.88
N LYS A 240 1.28 11.61 7.72
CA LYS A 240 2.37 10.86 8.35
C LYS A 240 3.23 10.14 7.32
N ALA A 241 2.61 9.43 6.38
CA ALA A 241 3.32 8.73 5.31
C ALA A 241 4.14 9.71 4.46
N HIS A 242 3.57 10.87 4.15
CA HIS A 242 4.24 11.92 3.41
C HIS A 242 5.41 12.52 4.19
N SER A 243 5.19 12.85 5.47
CA SER A 243 6.22 13.39 6.36
C SER A 243 7.40 12.44 6.48
N LEU A 244 7.13 11.14 6.69
CA LEU A 244 8.17 10.11 6.82
C LEU A 244 9.03 10.01 5.56
N PHE A 245 8.42 10.06 4.39
CA PHE A 245 9.18 10.00 3.14
C PHE A 245 10.04 11.25 2.93
N LEU A 246 9.50 12.44 3.21
CA LEU A 246 10.24 13.71 3.09
C LEU A 246 11.43 13.73 4.06
N GLU A 247 11.21 13.33 5.30
CA GLU A 247 12.24 13.19 6.32
C GLU A 247 13.34 12.23 5.85
N THR A 248 12.96 11.07 5.33
CA THR A 248 13.92 10.09 4.81
C THR A 248 14.71 10.62 3.60
N LEU A 249 14.03 11.34 2.70
CA LEU A 249 14.65 11.95 1.51
C LEU A 249 15.69 13.01 1.86
N ILE A 250 15.54 13.69 3.00
CA ILE A 250 16.49 14.71 3.48
C ILE A 250 17.61 14.07 4.31
N ILE A 251 17.28 13.17 5.24
CA ILE A 251 18.24 12.55 6.16
C ILE A 251 19.25 11.68 5.40
N TYR A 252 18.81 10.92 4.39
CA TYR A 252 19.68 9.95 3.75
C TYR A 252 20.85 10.57 2.95
N PRO A 253 20.65 11.62 2.11
CA PRO A 253 21.77 12.33 1.50
C PRO A 253 22.73 12.98 2.51
N LEU A 254 22.22 13.49 3.63
CA LEU A 254 23.05 14.01 4.72
C LEU A 254 23.92 12.91 5.34
N PHE A 255 23.38 11.71 5.53
CA PHE A 255 24.14 10.54 5.99
C PHE A 255 25.27 10.17 5.01
N ILE A 256 25.01 10.18 3.70
CA ILE A 256 26.06 9.94 2.70
C ILE A 256 27.16 11.01 2.79
N LEU A 257 26.77 12.28 2.83
CA LEU A 257 27.72 13.40 2.91
C LEU A 257 28.59 13.30 4.18
N LEU A 258 27.98 13.01 5.34
CA LEU A 258 28.69 12.81 6.60
C LEU A 258 29.69 11.65 6.51
N THR A 259 29.29 10.54 5.91
CA THR A 259 30.15 9.35 5.74
C THR A 259 31.38 9.67 4.88
N ILE A 260 31.19 10.42 3.79
CA ILE A 260 32.30 10.87 2.93
C ILE A 260 33.21 11.86 3.67
N ILE A 261 32.64 12.83 4.39
CA ILE A 261 33.41 13.82 5.17
C ILE A 261 34.27 13.10 6.23
N LEU A 262 33.70 12.15 6.96
CA LEU A 262 34.45 11.36 7.94
C LEU A 262 35.59 10.59 7.28
N ALA A 263 35.33 9.92 6.15
CA ALA A 263 36.38 9.21 5.42
C ALA A 263 37.53 10.15 4.96
N VAL A 264 37.24 11.40 4.58
CA VAL A 264 38.25 12.40 4.20
C VAL A 264 39.00 12.96 5.41
N ILE A 265 38.31 13.25 6.53
CA ILE A 265 38.95 13.76 7.75
C ILE A 265 39.97 12.74 8.27
N TYR A 266 39.58 11.46 8.32
CA TYR A 266 40.47 10.41 8.78
C TYR A 266 41.65 10.17 7.83
N PHE A 267 41.48 10.40 6.52
CA PHE A 267 42.59 10.35 5.56
C PHE A 267 43.69 11.34 5.92
N HIS A 268 43.31 12.58 6.28
CA HIS A 268 44.27 13.62 6.63
C HIS A 268 44.91 13.42 8.01
N VAL A 269 44.17 12.86 8.97
CA VAL A 269 44.69 12.60 10.32
C VAL A 269 45.68 11.43 10.32
N ASP A 270 45.46 10.43 9.48
CA ASP A 270 46.19 9.15 9.52
C ASP A 270 47.39 9.09 8.55
N ASN A 271 47.94 10.24 8.17
CA ASN A 271 48.95 10.37 7.10
C ASN A 271 50.34 9.79 7.46
N SER A 272 50.49 9.10 8.61
CA SER A 272 51.71 8.38 8.98
C SER A 272 51.60 6.90 8.61
N GLU A 273 51.83 6.57 7.33
CA GLU A 273 51.66 5.21 6.78
C GLU A 273 52.45 4.13 7.57
N GLU A 274 53.65 4.46 8.06
CA GLU A 274 54.52 3.50 8.75
C GLU A 274 53.92 2.93 10.05
N LYS A 275 53.03 3.66 10.73
CA LYS A 275 52.46 3.23 12.01
C LYS A 275 51.30 2.23 11.86
N ASN A 276 50.77 2.09 10.65
CA ASN A 276 49.54 1.35 10.41
C ASN A 276 49.78 -0.08 9.93
N ILE A 277 51.02 -0.46 9.63
CA ILE A 277 51.36 -1.84 9.25
C ILE A 277 51.69 -2.63 10.52
N ILE A 278 50.86 -3.62 10.85
CA ILE A 278 51.04 -4.46 12.04
C ILE A 278 51.24 -5.91 11.62
N GLN A 279 52.18 -6.59 12.27
CA GLN A 279 52.39 -8.02 12.11
C GLN A 279 51.50 -8.81 13.07
N SER A 280 50.73 -9.75 12.53
CA SER A 280 49.99 -10.74 13.32
C SER A 280 50.92 -11.71 14.06
N LYS A 281 50.38 -12.43 15.05
CA LYS A 281 51.09 -13.53 15.74
C LYS A 281 51.55 -14.64 14.78
N ASN A 282 50.90 -14.76 13.62
CA ASN A 282 51.24 -15.75 12.59
C ASN A 282 52.30 -15.22 11.59
N GLY A 283 52.87 -14.03 11.83
CA GLY A 283 53.86 -13.41 10.95
C GLY A 283 53.29 -12.69 9.72
N GLN A 284 51.98 -12.76 9.49
CA GLN A 284 51.31 -12.04 8.39
C GLN A 284 51.19 -10.56 8.71
N TRP A 285 51.54 -9.70 7.76
CA TRP A 285 51.40 -8.25 7.85
C TRP A 285 50.01 -7.82 7.37
N PHE A 286 49.38 -6.89 8.08
CA PHE A 286 48.12 -6.30 7.66
C PHE A 286 48.09 -4.81 7.99
N TYR A 287 47.33 -4.06 7.17
CA TYR A 287 47.05 -2.66 7.42
C TYR A 287 45.98 -2.52 8.51
N LYS A 288 46.27 -1.76 9.57
CA LYS A 288 45.31 -1.39 10.62
C LYS A 288 44.65 -0.09 10.21
N CYS A 289 43.39 -0.19 9.80
CA CYS A 289 42.64 0.98 9.39
C CYS A 289 42.03 1.72 10.58
N SER A 290 42.19 3.05 10.64
CA SER A 290 41.61 3.90 11.69
C SER A 290 40.07 3.93 11.66
N LEU A 291 39.45 3.65 10.51
CA LEU A 291 37.99 3.57 10.35
C LEU A 291 37.36 2.32 10.99
N GLU A 292 38.16 1.32 11.41
CA GLU A 292 37.64 0.09 12.07
C GLU A 292 36.79 0.40 13.32
N ASN A 293 37.13 1.46 14.07
CA ASN A 293 36.35 1.87 15.24
C ASN A 293 35.00 2.52 14.85
N LEU A 294 34.98 3.30 13.77
CA LEU A 294 33.76 3.91 13.26
C LEU A 294 32.83 2.86 12.63
N ASP A 295 33.37 1.79 12.06
CA ASP A 295 32.59 0.66 11.54
C ASP A 295 31.64 0.10 12.61
N ILE A 296 32.10 -0.02 13.87
CA ILE A 296 31.28 -0.49 14.99
C ILE A 296 30.10 0.47 15.26
N ALA A 297 30.36 1.78 15.25
CA ALA A 297 29.32 2.80 15.47
C ALA A 297 28.26 2.76 14.35
N TYR A 298 28.68 2.58 13.10
CA TYR A 298 27.76 2.44 11.97
C TYR A 298 26.99 1.12 12.00
N ASN A 299 27.62 0.00 12.35
CA ASN A 299 26.92 -1.28 12.57
C ASN A 299 25.84 -1.13 13.67
N ALA A 300 26.11 -0.38 14.74
CA ALA A 300 25.12 -0.10 15.77
C ALA A 300 23.95 0.77 15.25
N LEU A 301 24.23 1.78 14.44
CA LEU A 301 23.21 2.59 13.77
C LEU A 301 22.34 1.75 12.83
N GLU A 302 22.93 0.83 12.06
CA GLU A 302 22.21 -0.11 11.21
C GLU A 302 21.29 -1.03 12.03
N ILE A 303 21.75 -1.51 13.19
CA ILE A 303 20.90 -2.25 14.14
C ILE A 303 19.75 -1.39 14.65
N MET A 304 19.96 -0.10 14.94
CA MET A 304 18.87 0.78 15.36
C MET A 304 17.81 0.93 14.27
N ILE A 305 18.21 1.16 13.02
CA ILE A 305 17.28 1.22 11.87
C ILE A 305 16.54 -0.11 11.73
N LEU A 306 17.24 -1.22 11.90
CA LEU A 306 16.67 -2.55 11.87
C LEU A 306 15.62 -2.76 12.97
N VAL A 307 15.90 -2.35 14.21
CA VAL A 307 14.93 -2.39 15.31
C VAL A 307 13.70 -1.54 14.98
N MET A 308 13.85 -0.36 14.37
CA MET A 308 12.71 0.43 13.92
C MET A 308 11.88 -0.29 12.84
N ILE A 309 12.54 -0.99 11.92
CA ILE A 309 11.88 -1.87 10.94
C ILE A 309 11.13 -3.00 11.64
N LEU A 310 11.73 -3.63 12.65
CA LEU A 310 11.11 -4.73 13.41
C LEU A 310 9.88 -4.28 14.19
N ILE A 311 9.91 -3.09 14.81
CA ILE A 311 8.78 -2.54 15.58
C ILE A 311 7.58 -2.28 14.67
N LYS A 312 7.81 -1.82 13.43
CA LYS A 312 6.73 -1.55 12.46
C LYS A 312 6.35 -2.77 11.62
N GLY A 313 7.28 -3.71 11.42
CA GLY A 313 7.11 -4.91 10.62
C GLY A 313 6.56 -6.10 11.42
N LYS A 314 6.21 -7.19 10.72
CA LYS A 314 5.73 -8.44 11.34
C LYS A 314 6.80 -9.53 11.39
N TYR A 315 6.60 -10.46 12.34
CA TYR A 315 7.55 -11.48 12.83
C TYR A 315 8.30 -12.33 11.80
N VAL A 316 7.72 -12.59 10.63
CA VAL A 316 8.28 -13.60 9.71
C VAL A 316 9.53 -13.11 8.97
N ILE A 317 9.67 -11.80 8.78
CA ILE A 317 10.87 -11.21 8.15
C ILE A 317 11.95 -10.91 9.21
N MET A 318 11.67 -11.11 10.51
CA MET A 318 12.51 -10.64 11.60
C MET A 318 13.84 -11.39 11.77
N ILE A 319 13.88 -12.70 11.49
CA ILE A 319 15.06 -13.53 11.78
C ILE A 319 16.17 -13.30 10.75
N ALA A 320 15.80 -13.21 9.47
CA ALA A 320 16.79 -13.09 8.39
C ALA A 320 17.50 -11.73 8.40
N ILE A 321 16.78 -10.66 8.73
CA ILE A 321 17.34 -9.30 8.69
C ILE A 321 18.21 -9.06 9.92
N ALA A 322 17.74 -9.47 11.11
CA ALA A 322 18.47 -9.24 12.37
C ALA A 322 19.86 -9.87 12.37
N LEU A 323 20.07 -10.95 11.62
CA LEU A 323 21.35 -11.64 11.59
C LEU A 323 22.49 -10.76 11.06
N GLY A 324 22.32 -9.98 9.98
CA GLY A 324 23.44 -9.29 9.31
C GLY A 324 24.25 -8.36 10.24
N PRO A 325 23.70 -7.22 10.65
CA PRO A 325 24.42 -6.31 11.56
C PRO A 325 24.80 -6.94 12.91
N LEU A 326 24.02 -7.90 13.41
CA LEU A 326 24.33 -8.63 14.65
C LEU A 326 25.58 -9.51 14.51
N ILE A 327 25.77 -10.15 13.35
CA ILE A 327 26.95 -10.95 13.04
C ILE A 327 28.22 -10.10 13.17
N ASN A 328 28.21 -8.85 12.71
CA ASN A 328 29.37 -7.96 12.84
C ASN A 328 29.75 -7.71 14.31
N ILE A 329 28.76 -7.53 15.19
CA ILE A 329 29.00 -7.37 16.63
C ILE A 329 29.52 -8.66 17.25
N ILE A 330 28.88 -9.79 16.95
CA ILE A 330 29.29 -11.11 17.47
C ILE A 330 30.73 -11.43 17.06
N SER A 331 31.05 -11.20 15.79
CA SER A 331 32.38 -11.41 15.23
C SER A 331 33.42 -10.47 15.83
N PHE A 332 33.07 -9.20 16.06
CA PHE A 332 33.93 -8.26 16.77
C PHE A 332 34.28 -8.77 18.18
N ILE A 333 33.31 -9.32 18.92
CA ILE A 333 33.53 -9.82 20.28
C ILE A 333 34.35 -11.13 20.27
N ILE A 334 33.98 -12.11 19.44
CA ILE A 334 34.55 -13.46 19.46
C ILE A 334 35.91 -13.52 18.74
N LEU A 335 36.04 -12.84 17.60
CA LEU A 335 37.18 -12.98 16.69
C LEU A 335 38.10 -11.75 16.67
N SER A 336 38.06 -10.91 17.72
CA SER A 336 38.91 -9.72 17.86
C SER A 336 40.41 -10.00 17.65
N ASN A 337 40.88 -11.17 18.07
CA ASN A 337 42.28 -11.59 17.96
C ASN A 337 42.65 -12.27 16.62
N GLN A 338 41.68 -12.58 15.77
CA GLN A 338 41.87 -13.35 14.54
C GLN A 338 41.30 -12.61 13.32
N LYS A 339 41.96 -11.52 12.89
CA LYS A 339 41.46 -10.64 11.81
C LYS A 339 41.03 -11.37 10.54
N TYR A 340 41.83 -12.33 10.06
CA TYR A 340 41.50 -13.08 8.85
C TYR A 340 40.23 -13.93 9.00
N ASN A 341 40.11 -14.67 10.12
CA ASN A 341 38.93 -15.47 10.41
C ASN A 341 37.70 -14.59 10.62
N LYS A 342 37.85 -13.46 11.33
CA LYS A 342 36.83 -12.43 11.50
C LYS A 342 36.29 -11.97 10.15
N TYR A 343 37.20 -11.61 9.24
CA TYR A 343 36.86 -11.13 7.90
C TYR A 343 36.08 -12.16 7.07
N ILE A 344 36.56 -13.41 7.02
CA ILE A 344 35.86 -14.48 6.30
C ILE A 344 34.47 -14.72 6.90
N PHE A 345 34.38 -14.76 8.22
CA PHE A 345 33.14 -14.97 8.96
C PHE A 345 32.13 -13.86 8.66
N ASP A 346 32.55 -12.60 8.80
CA ASP A 346 31.71 -11.41 8.54
C ASP A 346 31.21 -11.40 7.10
N THR A 347 32.12 -11.57 6.14
CA THR A 347 31.79 -11.50 4.72
C THR A 347 30.84 -12.61 4.32
N THR A 348 31.10 -13.85 4.76
CA THR A 348 30.27 -15.00 4.42
C THR A 348 28.87 -14.87 4.98
N LEU A 349 28.75 -14.59 6.28
CA LEU A 349 27.46 -14.56 6.94
C LEU A 349 26.64 -13.30 6.59
N ASN A 350 27.27 -12.13 6.41
CA ASN A 350 26.56 -10.97 5.87
C ASN A 350 26.07 -11.22 4.44
N SER A 351 26.91 -11.83 3.59
CA SER A 351 26.49 -12.15 2.22
C SER A 351 25.27 -13.07 2.22
N ILE A 352 25.21 -14.06 3.10
CA ILE A 352 24.04 -14.93 3.27
C ILE A 352 22.83 -14.12 3.76
N GLY A 353 23.00 -13.28 4.80
CA GLY A 353 21.92 -12.46 5.35
C GLY A 353 21.30 -11.51 4.32
N TYR A 354 22.14 -10.75 3.60
CA TYR A 354 21.69 -9.82 2.56
C TYR A 354 21.16 -10.54 1.32
N LEU A 355 21.66 -11.74 1.01
CA LEU A 355 21.09 -12.58 -0.05
C LEU A 355 19.67 -13.06 0.31
N ILE A 356 19.44 -13.50 1.54
CA ILE A 356 18.10 -13.88 2.02
C ILE A 356 17.17 -12.67 1.99
N LEU A 357 17.60 -11.52 2.51
CA LEU A 357 16.83 -10.28 2.45
C LEU A 357 16.47 -9.94 1.00
N PHE A 358 17.42 -10.03 0.08
CA PHE A 358 17.20 -9.80 -1.34
C PHE A 358 16.19 -10.78 -1.93
N ILE A 359 16.30 -12.08 -1.63
CA ILE A 359 15.36 -13.10 -2.12
C ILE A 359 13.96 -12.80 -1.59
N LEU A 360 13.79 -12.57 -0.29
CA LEU A 360 12.50 -12.25 0.31
C LEU A 360 11.87 -11.00 -0.31
N PHE A 361 12.67 -9.97 -0.56
CA PHE A 361 12.19 -8.76 -1.22
C PHE A 361 11.79 -8.99 -2.68
N SER A 362 12.49 -9.88 -3.40
CA SER A 362 12.35 -10.07 -4.85
C SER A 362 11.35 -11.16 -5.24
N TRP A 363 11.18 -12.16 -4.38
CA TRP A 363 10.57 -13.45 -4.71
C TRP A 363 9.15 -13.32 -5.25
N ASP A 364 8.30 -12.53 -4.60
CA ASP A 364 6.91 -12.36 -5.04
C ASP A 364 6.82 -11.84 -6.47
N LYS A 365 7.65 -10.86 -6.83
CA LYS A 365 7.68 -10.28 -8.18
C LYS A 365 8.05 -11.34 -9.21
N VAL A 366 9.16 -12.03 -8.95
CA VAL A 366 9.70 -13.08 -9.81
C VAL A 366 8.67 -14.20 -10.00
N TYR A 367 8.09 -14.67 -8.90
CA TYR A 367 7.09 -15.73 -8.88
C TYR A 367 5.84 -15.39 -9.71
N TYR A 368 5.22 -14.23 -9.48
CA TYR A 368 4.00 -13.85 -10.20
C TYR A 368 4.25 -13.55 -11.68
N ILE A 369 5.45 -13.06 -12.04
CA ILE A 369 5.83 -12.86 -13.44
C ILE A 369 6.01 -14.20 -14.15
N PHE A 370 6.74 -15.15 -13.56
CA PHE A 370 6.90 -16.48 -14.16
C PHE A 370 5.58 -17.23 -14.31
N LYS A 371 4.64 -17.06 -13.38
CA LYS A 371 3.28 -17.62 -13.50
C LYS A 371 2.39 -16.90 -14.52
N LYS A 372 2.89 -15.86 -15.21
CA LYS A 372 2.10 -14.99 -16.10
C LYS A 372 0.87 -14.36 -15.40
N GLN A 373 0.97 -14.18 -14.09
CA GLN A 373 -0.06 -13.60 -13.22
C GLN A 373 0.30 -12.19 -12.73
N GLY A 374 1.45 -11.65 -13.14
CA GLY A 374 1.92 -10.33 -12.72
C GLY A 374 0.99 -9.16 -13.12
N ASN A 375 0.04 -9.36 -14.03
CA ASN A 375 -0.94 -8.35 -14.44
C ASN A 375 -2.28 -8.47 -13.72
N ASP A 376 -2.54 -9.56 -12.97
CA ASP A 376 -3.78 -9.74 -12.22
C ASP A 376 -3.58 -9.32 -10.75
N PRO A 377 -4.07 -8.14 -10.33
CA PRO A 377 -3.86 -7.66 -8.97
C PRO A 377 -4.54 -8.51 -7.91
N ARG A 378 -5.53 -9.34 -8.27
CA ARG A 378 -6.17 -10.29 -7.34
C ARG A 378 -5.23 -11.38 -6.86
N LYS A 379 -4.13 -11.64 -7.60
CA LYS A 379 -3.18 -12.70 -7.25
C LYS A 379 -2.16 -12.24 -6.21
N TYR A 380 -1.69 -10.99 -6.31
CA TYR A 380 -0.66 -10.46 -5.40
C TYR A 380 -1.19 -9.47 -4.37
N PHE A 381 -2.43 -9.00 -4.49
CA PHE A 381 -3.11 -8.17 -3.51
C PHE A 381 -4.28 -8.93 -2.89
N ILE A 382 -4.07 -9.46 -1.69
CA ILE A 382 -5.04 -10.32 -1.00
C ILE A 382 -5.99 -9.44 -0.19
N ILE A 383 -7.20 -9.20 -0.72
CA ILE A 383 -8.31 -8.62 0.04
C ILE A 383 -9.28 -9.74 0.40
N LYS A 384 -9.72 -9.77 1.65
CA LYS A 384 -10.83 -10.61 2.09
C LYS A 384 -12.00 -9.71 2.43
N LYS A 385 -13.13 -9.92 1.75
CA LYS A 385 -14.41 -9.29 2.10
C LYS A 385 -15.28 -10.38 2.73
N TYR A 386 -15.89 -10.07 3.86
CA TYR A 386 -16.77 -10.98 4.56
C TYR A 386 -18.21 -10.52 4.40
N LYS A 387 -19.14 -11.47 4.28
CA LYS A 387 -20.57 -11.18 4.36
C LYS A 387 -20.89 -10.66 5.77
N LYS A 388 -21.88 -9.76 5.85
CA LYS A 388 -22.34 -9.22 7.12
C LYS A 388 -22.91 -10.36 7.98
N CYS A 389 -22.52 -10.41 9.26
CA CYS A 389 -23.10 -11.38 10.18
C CYS A 389 -24.61 -11.20 10.26
N VAL A 390 -25.38 -12.26 10.04
CA VAL A 390 -26.85 -12.21 10.13
C VAL A 390 -27.30 -11.94 11.57
N ILE A 391 -26.60 -12.50 12.56
CA ILE A 391 -26.98 -12.42 13.98
C ILE A 391 -26.73 -11.00 14.53
N HIS A 392 -25.51 -10.48 14.31
CA HIS A 392 -25.09 -9.22 14.92
C HIS A 392 -25.22 -8.01 13.99
N ASN A 393 -25.61 -8.25 12.73
CA ASN A 393 -25.65 -7.22 11.69
C ASN A 393 -24.34 -6.40 11.66
N SER A 394 -23.20 -7.10 11.73
CA SER A 394 -21.86 -6.51 11.82
C SER A 394 -20.86 -7.30 10.97
N PHE A 395 -19.83 -6.61 10.45
CA PHE A 395 -18.71 -7.21 9.71
C PHE A 395 -17.54 -7.62 10.62
N THR A 396 -17.59 -7.28 11.91
CA THR A 396 -16.47 -7.42 12.85
C THR A 396 -16.83 -8.23 14.10
N CYS A 397 -17.93 -8.97 14.09
CA CYS A 397 -18.25 -9.86 15.20
C CYS A 397 -17.31 -11.08 15.24
N GLY A 398 -17.13 -11.69 16.40
CA GLY A 398 -16.34 -12.93 16.56
C GLY A 398 -16.97 -14.19 15.96
N CYS A 399 -18.03 -14.06 15.14
CA CYS A 399 -18.63 -15.19 14.44
C CYS A 399 -17.76 -15.60 13.22
N GLN A 400 -17.85 -16.87 12.84
CA GLN A 400 -17.28 -17.32 11.57
C GLN A 400 -18.09 -16.72 10.41
N LEU A 401 -17.50 -15.75 9.70
CA LEU A 401 -18.14 -15.09 8.56
C LEU A 401 -17.76 -15.80 7.26
N GLU A 402 -18.74 -15.98 6.38
CA GLU A 402 -18.48 -16.42 5.01
C GLU A 402 -17.76 -15.32 4.23
N GLU A 403 -16.76 -15.71 3.43
CA GLU A 403 -16.14 -14.81 2.46
C GLU A 403 -17.20 -14.45 1.37
N SER A 404 -17.21 -13.19 0.96
CA SER A 404 -18.11 -12.69 -0.09
C SER A 404 -17.49 -12.95 -1.47
N ASP A 405 -18.28 -13.51 -2.39
CA ASP A 405 -17.90 -13.74 -3.79
C ASP A 405 -18.00 -12.46 -4.66
N GLU A 406 -18.23 -11.30 -4.04
CA GLU A 406 -18.28 -10.02 -4.75
C GLU A 406 -17.00 -9.76 -5.54
N ASN A 407 -17.15 -9.15 -6.71
CA ASN A 407 -16.00 -8.78 -7.54
C ASN A 407 -15.15 -7.73 -6.83
N LEU A 408 -14.03 -8.15 -6.24
CA LEU A 408 -13.09 -7.30 -5.50
C LEU A 408 -12.19 -6.44 -6.40
N GLU A 409 -12.17 -6.71 -7.71
CA GLU A 409 -11.25 -6.06 -8.65
C GLU A 409 -11.32 -4.52 -8.64
N PRO A 410 -12.51 -3.88 -8.61
CA PRO A 410 -12.62 -2.42 -8.54
C PRO A 410 -12.02 -1.86 -7.25
N ILE A 411 -12.23 -2.52 -6.12
CA ILE A 411 -11.71 -2.10 -4.80
C ILE A 411 -10.19 -2.19 -4.80
N ILE A 412 -9.63 -3.30 -5.31
CA ILE A 412 -8.19 -3.51 -5.42
C ILE A 412 -7.56 -2.42 -6.31
N LYS A 413 -8.14 -2.14 -7.48
CA LYS A 413 -7.66 -1.09 -8.39
C LYS A 413 -7.67 0.29 -7.75
N LYS A 414 -8.75 0.65 -7.04
CA LYS A 414 -8.85 1.91 -6.29
C LYS A 414 -7.77 2.00 -5.22
N TYR A 415 -7.55 0.91 -4.47
CA TYR A 415 -6.50 0.86 -3.46
C TYR A 415 -5.10 1.04 -4.05
N ILE A 416 -4.78 0.34 -5.13
CA ILE A 416 -3.49 0.46 -5.82
C ILE A 416 -3.27 1.89 -6.31
N LEU A 417 -4.30 2.52 -6.87
CA LEU A 417 -4.24 3.92 -7.30
C LEU A 417 -3.97 4.85 -6.12
N PHE A 418 -4.67 4.65 -5.01
CA PHE A 418 -4.49 5.40 -3.77
C PHE A 418 -3.07 5.23 -3.21
N TYR A 419 -2.55 4.00 -3.17
CA TYR A 419 -1.18 3.71 -2.74
C TYR A 419 -0.14 4.41 -3.63
N LYS A 420 -0.30 4.32 -4.96
CA LYS A 420 0.57 5.03 -5.92
C LYS A 420 0.56 6.52 -5.66
N PHE A 421 -0.62 7.11 -5.55
CA PHE A 421 -0.79 8.53 -5.26
C PHE A 421 -0.11 8.95 -3.96
N CYS A 422 -0.28 8.18 -2.88
CA CYS A 422 0.38 8.45 -1.61
C CYS A 422 1.91 8.36 -1.74
N SER A 423 2.42 7.40 -2.51
CA SER A 423 3.85 7.16 -2.65
C SER A 423 4.57 7.99 -3.73
N THR A 424 3.84 8.74 -4.55
CA THR A 424 4.42 9.62 -5.58
C THR A 424 4.67 11.02 -5.01
N PHE A 425 5.93 11.44 -4.92
CA PHE A 425 6.32 12.76 -4.39
C PHE A 425 6.82 13.71 -5.45
N LEU A 426 7.47 13.15 -6.47
CA LEU A 426 8.03 13.88 -7.59
C LEU A 426 7.36 13.35 -8.85
N ILE A 427 6.81 14.26 -9.64
CA ILE A 427 6.28 13.95 -10.96
C ILE A 427 7.09 14.74 -11.96
N ILE A 428 7.57 14.07 -13.00
CA ILE A 428 8.20 14.72 -14.15
C ILE A 428 7.06 15.10 -15.10
N ASN A 429 6.78 16.40 -15.24
CA ASN A 429 5.77 16.90 -16.16
C ASN A 429 6.44 17.88 -17.13
N HIS A 430 6.39 17.57 -18.43
CA HIS A 430 7.08 18.30 -19.51
C HIS A 430 8.58 18.53 -19.23
N GLY A 431 9.30 17.48 -18.82
CA GLY A 431 10.73 17.55 -18.50
C GLY A 431 11.08 18.31 -17.22
N LYS A 432 10.10 18.92 -16.53
CA LYS A 432 10.30 19.60 -15.25
C LYS A 432 9.92 18.68 -14.10
N LEU A 433 10.80 18.57 -13.11
CA LEU A 433 10.53 17.89 -11.86
C LEU A 433 9.58 18.76 -11.01
N LYS A 434 8.35 18.32 -10.81
CA LYS A 434 7.36 18.97 -9.94
C LYS A 434 7.19 18.17 -8.66
N TYR A 435 7.31 18.85 -7.52
CA TYR A 435 6.95 18.29 -6.23
C TYR A 435 5.44 18.31 -6.03
N VAL A 436 4.85 17.17 -5.68
CA VAL A 436 3.43 17.04 -5.39
C VAL A 436 3.19 17.40 -3.93
N ASN A 437 2.74 18.62 -3.69
CA ASN A 437 2.47 19.09 -2.34
C ASN A 437 1.39 18.23 -1.66
N MET A 438 1.57 17.96 -0.37
CA MET A 438 0.56 17.35 0.49
C MET A 438 -0.80 18.05 0.36
N LYS A 439 -0.83 19.40 0.31
CA LYS A 439 -2.09 20.15 0.14
C LYS A 439 -2.82 19.80 -1.15
N SER A 440 -2.10 19.64 -2.27
CA SER A 440 -2.71 19.21 -3.53
C SER A 440 -3.16 17.76 -3.50
N LYS A 441 -2.54 16.92 -2.66
CA LYS A 441 -3.03 15.56 -2.47
C LYS A 441 -4.34 15.53 -1.68
N LEU A 442 -4.40 16.36 -0.64
CA LEU A 442 -5.54 16.45 0.26
C LEU A 442 -6.73 17.16 -0.37
N SER A 443 -6.52 18.17 -1.22
CA SER A 443 -7.61 18.87 -1.89
C SER A 443 -8.45 17.92 -2.73
N ILE A 444 -7.85 16.90 -3.33
CA ILE A 444 -8.59 15.91 -4.11
C ILE A 444 -9.49 15.03 -3.21
N THR A 445 -9.11 14.85 -1.94
CA THR A 445 -9.95 14.13 -0.96
C THR A 445 -11.01 15.03 -0.31
N LYS A 446 -10.92 16.35 -0.47
CA LYS A 446 -11.90 17.32 0.02
C LYS A 446 -12.99 17.52 -1.04
N ILE A 447 -13.90 16.54 -1.14
CA ILE A 447 -15.22 16.80 -1.72
C ILE A 447 -15.91 17.80 -0.79
N ASP A 448 -16.26 18.98 -1.33
CA ASP A 448 -17.13 19.93 -0.65
C ASP A 448 -18.54 19.31 -0.53
N PRO A 449 -19.12 19.27 0.69
CA PRO A 449 -20.35 18.54 0.99
C PRO A 449 -21.60 19.09 0.33
#